data_AF-A0A1C9W362-F1
#
_entry.id   AF-A0A1C9W362-F1
#
_cell.length_a   1.000
_cell.length_b   1.000
_cell.length_c   1.000
_cell.angle_alpha   90.00
_cell.angle_beta   90.00
_cell.angle_gamma   90.00
#
_symmetry.space_group_name_H-M   'P 1'
#
loop_
_entity.id
_entity.type
_entity.pdbx_description
1 polymer ?
#
loop_
_entity_poly.entity_id
_entity_poly.type
_entity_poly.pdbx_seq_one_letter_code
_entity_poly.pdbx_strand_id
1 'polypeptide(L)'
;MTEEYRLAWMIYGGGTLVLLAAGWWFMRNWGWSWLRRALLMVVAAALLVPARSGMTDAPPMPVLPLFVYQTLFEEEGAAPEVTANLVFASVGALALVSVWGLLVLLIGRRRQKQRELEQDPYFNEP
;
A
#
# COMPACT_ATOMS: atom_id res chain seq x y z
N MET A 1 30.32 -1.24 -4.37
CA MET A 1 29.07 -1.42 -5.12
C MET A 1 27.98 -2.17 -4.34
N THR A 2 28.09 -3.46 -4.05
CA THR A 2 26.99 -4.23 -3.41
C THR A 2 26.73 -3.87 -1.94
N GLU A 3 27.76 -3.49 -1.20
CA GLU A 3 27.68 -3.23 0.24
C GLU A 3 27.05 -1.86 0.54
N GLU A 4 27.44 -0.81 -0.20
CA GLU A 4 26.82 0.52 -0.17
C GLU A 4 25.34 0.45 -0.54
N TYR A 5 25.02 -0.36 -1.56
CA TYR A 5 23.65 -0.60 -2.00
C TYR A 5 22.79 -1.26 -0.91
N ARG A 6 23.35 -2.28 -0.25
CA ARG A 6 22.70 -2.95 0.88
C ARG A 6 22.47 -1.99 2.03
N LEU A 7 23.45 -1.13 2.34
CA LEU A 7 23.34 -0.11 3.39
C LEU A 7 22.25 0.93 3.06
N ALA A 8 22.19 1.39 1.82
CA ALA A 8 21.14 2.30 1.35
C ALA A 8 19.74 1.70 1.52
N TRP A 9 19.56 0.43 1.14
CA TRP A 9 18.29 -0.27 1.35
C TRP A 9 17.94 -0.50 2.82
N MET A 10 18.92 -0.76 3.68
CA MET A 10 18.68 -0.89 5.12
C MET A 10 18.22 0.44 5.73
N ILE A 11 18.87 1.55 5.37
CA ILE A 11 18.48 2.89 5.84
C ILE A 11 17.09 3.25 5.31
N TYR A 12 16.85 3.04 4.02
CA TYR A 12 15.57 3.36 3.40
C TYR A 12 14.42 2.52 3.96
N GLY A 13 14.62 1.20 4.08
CA GLY A 13 13.66 0.30 4.69
C GLY A 13 13.39 0.66 6.15
N GLY A 14 14.43 0.98 6.92
CA GLY A 14 14.32 1.45 8.30
C GLY A 14 13.51 2.74 8.40
N GLY A 15 13.82 3.75 7.59
CA GLY A 15 13.09 5.02 7.54
C GLY A 15 11.63 4.82 7.14
N THR A 16 11.36 3.95 6.17
CA THR A 16 10.01 3.57 5.74
C THR A 16 9.22 2.96 6.89
N LEU A 17 9.81 2.04 7.65
CA LEU A 17 9.17 1.43 8.81
C LEU A 17 8.83 2.46 9.90
N VAL A 18 9.75 3.38 10.18
CA VAL A 18 9.51 4.48 11.13
C VAL A 18 8.35 5.35 10.65
N LEU A 19 8.28 5.66 9.35
CA LEU A 19 7.25 6.49 8.76
C LEU A 19 5.87 5.80 8.79
N LEU A 20 5.82 4.50 8.49
CA LEU A 20 4.62 3.68 8.62
C LEU A 20 4.16 3.55 10.08
N ALA A 21 5.10 3.38 11.03
CA ALA A 21 4.79 3.32 12.45
C ALA A 21 4.26 4.67 12.97
N ALA A 22 4.85 5.78 12.54
CA ALA A 22 4.37 7.13 12.85
C ALA A 22 2.97 7.38 12.27
N GLY A 23 2.74 7.00 11.01
CA GLY A 23 1.41 7.08 10.38
C GLY A 23 0.38 6.22 11.10
N TRP A 24 0.74 5.00 11.51
CA TRP A 24 -0.11 4.13 12.31
C TRP A 24 -0.45 4.75 13.67
N TRP A 25 0.54 5.32 14.35
CA TRP A 25 0.37 5.99 15.64
C TRP A 25 -0.54 7.21 15.53
N PHE A 26 -0.34 8.04 14.50
CA PHE A 26 -1.19 9.19 14.23
C PHE A 26 -2.65 8.79 13.99
N MET A 27 -2.87 7.70 13.25
CA MET A 27 -4.19 7.16 12.96
C MET A 27 -4.71 6.22 14.06
N ARG A 28 -4.07 6.13 15.23
CA ARG A 28 -4.45 5.12 16.24
C ARG A 28 -5.88 5.28 16.75
N ASN A 29 -6.35 6.53 16.87
CA ASN A 29 -7.68 6.88 17.36
C ASN A 29 -8.76 6.88 16.25
N TRP A 30 -8.39 6.55 15.02
CA TRP A 30 -9.35 6.50 13.91
C TRP A 30 -10.21 5.24 14.02
N GLY A 31 -11.53 5.40 14.18
CA GLY A 31 -12.48 4.30 14.33
C GLY A 31 -12.56 3.35 13.13
N TRP A 32 -12.16 3.78 11.93
CA TRP A 32 -12.08 2.92 10.75
C TRP A 32 -10.74 2.22 10.64
N SER A 33 -10.60 1.16 11.45
CA SER A 33 -9.43 0.28 11.46
C SER A 33 -9.09 -0.31 10.07
N TRP A 34 -10.11 -0.54 9.25
CA TRP A 34 -9.94 -1.01 7.87
C TRP A 34 -9.30 0.04 6.96
N LEU A 35 -9.83 1.28 6.94
CA LEU A 35 -9.30 2.37 6.12
C LEU A 35 -7.85 2.70 6.51
N ARG A 36 -7.54 2.68 7.81
CA ARG A 36 -6.17 2.86 8.31
C ARG A 36 -5.19 1.83 7.73
N ARG A 37 -5.56 0.54 7.77
CA ARG A 37 -4.71 -0.54 7.23
C ARG A 37 -4.54 -0.40 5.72
N ALA A 38 -5.60 0.01 5.02
CA ALA A 38 -5.57 0.27 3.59
C ALA A 38 -4.57 1.36 3.24
N LEU A 39 -4.64 2.48 3.94
CA LEU A 39 -3.78 3.63 3.67
C LEU A 39 -2.30 3.30 3.95
N LEU A 40 -2.02 2.58 5.04
CA LEU A 40 -0.66 2.10 5.35
C LEU A 40 -0.14 1.11 4.29
N MET A 41 -0.99 0.21 3.79
CA MET A 41 -0.63 -0.73 2.70
C MET A 41 -0.29 0.02 1.41
N VAL A 42 -1.10 1.01 1.02
CA VAL A 42 -0.85 1.80 -0.19
C VAL A 42 0.43 2.61 -0.06
N VAL A 43 0.66 3.22 1.09
CA VAL A 43 1.90 3.97 1.37
C VAL A 43 3.11 3.02 1.35
N ALA A 44 3.00 1.82 1.94
CA ALA A 44 4.06 0.83 1.90
C ALA A 44 4.37 0.38 0.45
N ALA A 45 3.33 0.14 -0.36
CA ALA A 45 3.50 -0.21 -1.78
C ALA A 45 4.18 0.92 -2.57
N ALA A 46 3.77 2.17 -2.36
CA ALA A 46 4.39 3.31 -3.02
C ALA A 46 5.87 3.49 -2.63
N LEU A 47 6.21 3.23 -1.36
CA LEU A 47 7.58 3.41 -0.86
C LEU A 47 8.50 2.25 -1.23
N LEU A 48 8.03 1.00 -1.13
CA LEU A 48 8.91 -0.17 -1.17
C LEU A 48 8.92 -0.91 -2.51
N VAL A 49 8.10 -0.52 -3.49
CA VAL A 49 8.12 -1.21 -4.78
C VAL A 49 9.46 -0.94 -5.49
N PRO A 50 10.21 -2.00 -5.87
CA PRO A 50 11.45 -1.84 -6.60
C PRO A 50 11.18 -1.51 -8.07
N ALA A 51 11.95 -0.61 -8.65
CA ALA A 51 12.06 -0.39 -10.08
C ALA A 51 13.50 -0.49 -10.55
N ARG A 52 13.65 -0.86 -11.82
CA ARG A 52 14.93 -0.76 -12.51
C ARG A 52 14.93 0.54 -13.30
N SER A 53 16.02 1.29 -13.20
CA SER A 53 16.37 2.30 -14.20
C SER A 53 16.62 1.61 -15.54
N GLY A 54 16.44 2.31 -16.66
CA GLY A 54 16.68 1.78 -18.02
C GLY A 54 18.11 1.28 -18.30
N MET A 55 19.03 1.47 -17.36
CA MET A 55 20.35 0.86 -17.37
C MET A 55 20.25 -0.64 -17.00
N THR A 56 20.53 -1.50 -17.97
CA THR A 56 20.38 -2.97 -17.91
C THR A 56 21.14 -3.62 -16.74
N ASP A 57 22.23 -2.99 -16.27
CA ASP A 57 23.10 -3.50 -15.19
C ASP A 57 22.93 -2.74 -13.86
N ALA A 58 21.99 -1.79 -13.78
CA ALA A 58 21.77 -1.05 -12.54
C ALA A 58 20.96 -1.86 -11.52
N PRO A 59 21.34 -1.83 -10.22
CA PRO A 59 20.61 -2.53 -9.18
C PRO A 59 19.21 -1.89 -8.94
N PRO A 60 18.18 -2.69 -8.59
CA PRO A 60 16.78 -2.26 -8.59
C PRO A 60 16.44 -1.36 -7.38
N MET A 61 16.26 -0.06 -7.58
CA MET A 61 16.07 0.95 -6.53
C MET A 61 14.59 1.11 -6.13
N PRO A 62 14.26 1.69 -4.95
CA PRO A 62 12.88 1.97 -4.61
C PRO A 62 12.31 3.02 -5.59
N VAL A 63 11.10 2.75 -6.10
CA VAL A 63 10.44 3.53 -7.16
C VAL A 63 10.30 5.00 -6.80
N LEU A 64 9.85 5.31 -5.58
CA LEU A 64 9.48 6.67 -5.22
C LEU A 64 10.69 7.62 -5.12
N PRO A 65 11.81 7.26 -4.45
CA PRO A 65 13.05 8.02 -4.52
C PRO A 65 13.57 8.20 -5.95
N LEU A 66 13.52 7.14 -6.76
CA LEU A 66 13.95 7.20 -8.16
C LEU A 66 13.08 8.19 -8.95
N PHE A 67 11.77 8.10 -8.81
CA PHE A 67 10.81 9.03 -9.44
C PHE A 67 11.07 10.48 -9.02
N VAL A 68 11.25 10.73 -7.71
CA VAL A 68 11.54 12.08 -7.19
C VAL A 68 12.88 12.60 -7.73
N TYR A 69 13.91 11.75 -7.75
CA TYR A 69 15.21 12.12 -8.29
C TYR A 69 15.11 12.52 -9.77
N GLN A 70 14.53 11.66 -10.61
CA GLN A 70 14.41 11.95 -12.04
C GLN A 70 13.54 13.19 -12.31
N THR A 71 12.46 13.37 -11.55
CA THR A 71 11.57 14.54 -11.72
C THR A 71 12.26 15.86 -11.36
N LEU A 72 13.12 15.87 -10.34
CA LEU A 72 13.74 17.10 -9.83
C LEU A 72 15.11 17.40 -10.44
N PHE A 73 15.83 16.39 -10.90
CA PHE A 73 17.24 16.51 -11.28
C PHE A 73 17.54 16.13 -12.74
N GLU A 74 16.65 15.40 -13.44
CA GLU A 74 16.87 15.06 -14.86
C GLU A 74 16.09 16.02 -15.78
N GLU A 75 16.72 16.47 -16.88
CA GLU A 75 16.12 17.42 -17.82
C GLU A 75 14.89 16.84 -18.55
N GLU A 76 14.89 15.54 -18.80
CA GLU A 76 13.78 14.82 -19.44
C GLU A 76 12.66 14.45 -18.45
N GLY A 77 12.87 14.66 -17.15
CA GLY A 77 11.96 14.29 -16.08
C GLY A 77 11.92 12.78 -15.79
N ALA A 78 10.91 12.34 -15.04
CA ALA A 78 10.77 10.93 -14.68
C ALA A 78 10.50 10.04 -15.90
N ALA A 79 11.30 8.98 -16.04
CA ALA A 79 11.17 8.03 -17.12
C ALA A 79 9.76 7.39 -17.12
N PRO A 80 9.15 7.12 -18.29
CA PRO A 80 7.82 6.54 -18.38
C PRO A 80 7.69 5.21 -17.62
N GLU A 81 8.73 4.38 -17.60
CA GLU A 81 8.74 3.10 -16.90
C GLU A 81 8.69 3.27 -15.39
N VAL A 82 9.43 4.26 -14.85
CA VAL A 82 9.44 4.57 -13.41
C VAL A 82 8.10 5.13 -12.98
N THR A 83 7.53 6.03 -13.79
CA THR A 83 6.19 6.60 -13.57
C THR A 83 5.11 5.52 -13.63
N ALA A 84 5.15 4.65 -14.63
CA ALA A 84 4.22 3.53 -14.77
C ALA A 84 4.31 2.60 -13.56
N ASN A 85 5.52 2.23 -13.13
CA ASN A 85 5.71 1.39 -11.94
C ASN A 85 5.13 2.04 -10.68
N LEU A 86 5.32 3.35 -10.48
CA LEU A 86 4.75 4.06 -9.34
C LEU A 86 3.22 4.08 -9.37
N VAL A 87 2.65 4.38 -10.54
CA VAL A 87 1.19 4.41 -10.73
C VAL A 87 0.61 3.01 -10.54
N PHE A 88 1.18 1.98 -11.16
CA PHE A 88 0.71 0.60 -10.99
C PHE A 88 0.84 0.11 -9.55
N ALA A 89 1.95 0.42 -8.87
CA ALA A 89 2.14 0.05 -7.47
C ALA A 89 1.09 0.71 -6.56
N SER A 90 0.91 2.02 -6.70
CA SER A 90 0.00 2.80 -5.85
C SER A 90 -1.46 2.52 -6.16
N VAL A 91 -1.86 2.62 -7.43
CA VAL A 91 -3.25 2.38 -7.88
C VAL A 91 -3.60 0.90 -7.75
N GLY A 92 -2.69 -0.01 -8.08
CA GLY A 92 -2.90 -1.44 -7.92
C GLY A 92 -3.10 -1.84 -6.46
N ALA A 93 -2.27 -1.33 -5.55
CA ALA A 93 -2.46 -1.53 -4.11
C ALA A 93 -3.80 -0.94 -3.63
N LEU A 94 -4.14 0.26 -4.09
CA LEU A 94 -5.41 0.90 -3.73
C LEU A 94 -6.61 0.10 -4.23
N ALA A 95 -6.57 -0.39 -5.47
CA ALA A 95 -7.62 -1.21 -6.07
C ALA A 95 -7.77 -2.54 -5.32
N LEU A 96 -6.67 -3.25 -5.05
CA LEU A 96 -6.68 -4.51 -4.30
C LEU A 96 -7.29 -4.33 -2.91
N VAL A 97 -6.86 -3.30 -2.18
CA VAL A 97 -7.42 -3.07 -0.85
C VAL A 97 -8.88 -2.67 -0.93
N SER A 98 -9.28 -1.84 -1.90
CA SER A 98 -10.67 -1.43 -2.09
C SER A 98 -11.58 -2.63 -2.37
N VAL A 99 -11.17 -3.51 -3.28
CA VAL A 99 -11.89 -4.76 -3.59
C VAL A 99 -12.00 -5.63 -2.34
N TRP A 100 -10.90 -5.81 -1.61
CA TRP A 100 -10.91 -6.57 -0.36
C TRP A 100 -11.85 -5.97 0.69
N GLY A 101 -11.86 -4.65 0.84
CA GLY A 101 -12.78 -3.95 1.73
C GLY A 101 -14.24 -4.17 1.38
N LEU A 102 -14.57 -4.06 0.09
CA LEU A 102 -15.92 -4.32 -0.39
C LEU A 102 -16.33 -5.76 -0.11
N LEU A 103 -15.45 -6.75 -0.34
CA LEU A 103 -15.72 -8.14 0.00
C LEU A 103 -15.99 -8.34 1.49
N VAL A 104 -15.14 -7.76 2.36
CA VAL A 104 -15.32 -7.84 3.82
C VAL A 104 -16.63 -7.19 4.25
N LEU A 105 -16.99 -6.03 3.68
CA LEU A 105 -18.26 -5.34 3.97
C LEU A 105 -19.46 -6.16 3.50
N LEU A 106 -19.40 -6.76 2.30
CA LEU A 106 -20.48 -7.59 1.76
C LEU A 106 -20.67 -8.87 2.58
N ILE A 107 -19.58 -9.53 2.96
CA ILE A 107 -19.62 -10.72 3.82
C ILE A 107 -20.14 -10.35 5.21
N GLY A 108 -19.68 -9.23 5.78
CA GLY A 108 -20.15 -8.71 7.06
C GLY A 108 -21.66 -8.45 7.05
N ARG A 109 -22.16 -7.76 6.03
CA ARG A 109 -23.61 -7.53 5.84
C ARG A 109 -24.41 -8.82 5.73
N ARG A 110 -23.90 -9.83 5.00
CA ARG A 110 -24.56 -11.14 4.89
C ARG A 110 -24.64 -11.86 6.25
N ARG A 111 -23.54 -11.86 7.01
CA ARG A 111 -23.50 -12.46 8.35
C ARG A 111 -24.41 -11.73 9.34
N GLN A 112 -24.52 -10.42 9.24
CA GLN A 112 -25.38 -9.62 10.10
C GLN A 112 -26.86 -9.93 9.84
N LYS A 113 -27.27 -10.02 8.56
CA LYS A 113 -28.62 -10.47 8.19
C LYS A 113 -28.94 -11.89 8.67
N GLN A 114 -27.99 -12.81 8.58
CA GLN A 114 -28.19 -14.19 9.09
C GLN A 114 -28.40 -14.21 10.61
N ARG A 115 -27.65 -13.41 11.36
CA ARG A 115 -27.81 -13.30 12.81
C ARG A 115 -29.14 -12.66 13.22
N GLU A 116 -29.62 -11.68 12.47
CA GLU A 116 -30.93 -11.08 12.70
C GLU A 116 -32.07 -12.10 12.48
N LEU A 117 -31.95 -12.97 11.47
CA LEU A 117 -32.91 -14.04 11.20
C LEU A 117 -32.86 -15.16 12.26
N GLU A 118 -31.68 -15.53 12.76
CA GLU A 118 -31.53 -16.52 13.85
C GLU A 118 -32.06 -16.02 15.20
N GLN A 119 -32.11 -14.69 15.40
CA GLN A 119 -32.63 -14.06 16.62
C GLN A 119 -34.12 -13.71 16.54
N ASP A 120 -34.76 -13.88 15.37
CA ASP A 120 -36.17 -13.59 15.18
C ASP A 120 -37.03 -14.71 15.82
N PRO A 121 -37.79 -14.41 16.90
CA PRO A 121 -38.60 -15.40 17.62
C PRO A 121 -39.65 -16.07 16.74
N TYR A 122 -40.05 -15.44 15.64
CA TYR A 122 -41.09 -15.91 14.73
C TYR A 122 -40.56 -16.79 13.59
N PHE A 123 -39.24 -16.91 13.41
CA PHE A 123 -38.65 -17.72 12.34
C PHE A 123 -38.72 -19.23 12.61
N ASN A 124 -38.99 -19.63 13.87
CA ASN A 124 -39.03 -21.03 14.32
C ASN A 124 -40.43 -21.54 14.69
N GLU A 125 -41.52 -20.83 14.33
CA GLU A 125 -42.87 -21.38 14.52
C GLU A 125 -43.20 -22.37 13.37
N PRO A 126 -43.58 -23.63 13.69
CA PRO A 126 -43.78 -24.72 12.73
C PRO A 126 -45.02 -24.59 11.84
#